data_AF-A0A1N6Z4J4-F1
#
_entry.id   AF-A0A1N6Z4J4-F1
#
_cell.length_a   1.000
_cell.length_b   1.000
_cell.length_c   1.000
_cell.angle_alpha   90.00
_cell.angle_beta   90.00
_cell.angle_gamma   90.00
#
_symmetry.space_group_name_H-M   'P 1'
#
loop_
_entity.id
_entity.type
_entity.pdbx_description
1 polymer ?
#
loop_
_entity_poly.entity_id
_entity_poly.type
_entity_poly.pdbx_seq_one_letter_code
_entity_poly.pdbx_strand_id
1 'polypeptide(L)'
;MGWKYWKVVLRYGHVGKRNEISVARYLVTEEHYTPVVVMDQAANMPGVKHNGVVSVKEIERVDFLEGKRLEQENFFLQKMKAFHSDQTA
;
A
#
# COMPACT_ATOMS: atom_id res chain seq x y z
N MET A 1 -14.81 -16.93 10.32
CA MET A 1 -13.78 -16.55 9.33
C MET A 1 -12.88 -15.51 9.96
N GLY A 2 -11.59 -15.81 10.12
CA GLY A 2 -10.61 -14.88 10.69
C GLY A 2 -10.04 -13.91 9.65
N TRP A 3 -9.50 -12.80 10.12
CA TRP A 3 -8.85 -11.77 9.30
C TRP A 3 -7.41 -11.59 9.76
N LYS A 4 -6.51 -11.38 8.80
CA LYS A 4 -5.15 -10.91 9.05
C LYS A 4 -4.99 -9.48 8.59
N TYR A 5 -4.13 -8.76 9.29
CA TYR A 5 -3.84 -7.36 9.00
C TYR A 5 -2.37 -7.21 8.66
N TRP A 6 -2.08 -6.37 7.68
CA TRP A 6 -0.75 -6.24 7.13
C TRP A 6 -0.34 -4.79 7.00
N LYS A 7 0.93 -4.51 7.30
CA LYS A 7 1.63 -3.31 6.88
C LYS A 7 2.54 -3.68 5.72
N VAL A 8 2.40 -2.97 4.61
CA VAL A 8 3.23 -3.16 3.42
C VAL A 8 3.90 -1.84 3.07
N VAL A 9 5.22 -1.82 2.93
CA VAL A 9 5.94 -0.62 2.49
C VAL A 9 6.18 -0.71 0.99
N LEU A 10 5.69 0.28 0.23
CA LEU A 10 5.70 0.29 -1.23
C LEU A 10 6.44 1.50 -1.78
N ARG A 11 7.25 1.29 -2.82
CA ARG A 11 7.93 2.33 -3.60
C ARG A 11 7.07 2.78 -4.76
N TYR A 12 6.85 4.08 -4.83
CA TYR A 12 6.14 4.75 -5.91
C TYR A 12 7.11 5.55 -6.79
N GLY A 13 6.84 5.60 -8.10
CA GLY A 13 7.77 6.11 -9.10
C GLY A 13 7.46 7.45 -9.74
N HIS A 14 6.38 8.11 -9.34
CA HIS A 14 5.89 9.29 -10.05
C HIS A 14 6.53 10.62 -9.63
N VAL A 15 7.71 10.60 -8.99
CA VAL A 15 8.37 11.81 -8.46
C VAL A 15 9.57 12.31 -9.29
N GLY A 16 9.68 11.86 -10.55
CA GLY A 16 10.73 12.27 -11.48
C GLY A 16 11.94 11.33 -11.53
N LYS A 17 12.86 11.60 -12.46
CA LYS A 17 14.01 10.73 -12.75
C LYS A 17 14.91 10.60 -11.52
N ARG A 18 15.10 9.36 -11.04
CA ARG A 18 15.87 8.98 -9.82
C ARG A 18 15.22 9.28 -8.46
N ASN A 19 13.99 9.80 -8.42
CA ASN A 19 13.28 9.96 -7.15
C ASN A 19 12.37 8.76 -6.89
N GLU A 20 12.24 8.39 -5.62
CA GLU A 20 11.23 7.44 -5.16
C GLU A 20 10.69 7.86 -3.81
N ILE A 21 9.40 7.55 -3.59
CA ILE A 21 8.76 7.71 -2.29
C ILE A 21 8.33 6.33 -1.83
N SER A 22 8.71 6.00 -0.60
CA SER A 22 8.23 4.81 0.09
C SER A 22 7.04 5.19 0.98
N VAL A 23 5.91 4.52 0.81
CA VAL A 23 4.71 4.74 1.63
C VAL A 23 4.22 3.42 2.19
N ALA A 24 3.83 3.42 3.47
CA ALA A 24 3.15 2.31 4.10
C ALA A 24 1.69 2.25 3.62
N ARG A 25 1.25 1.08 3.17
CA ARG A 25 -0.14 0.71 2.90
C ARG A 25 -0.55 -0.38 3.87
N TYR A 26 -1.83 -0.37 4.24
CA TYR A 26 -2.37 -1.30 5.21
C TYR A 26 -3.39 -2.21 4.52
N LEU A 27 -3.27 -3.53 4.66
CA LEU A 27 -4.16 -4.48 3.98
C LEU A 27 -4.84 -5.41 4.97
N VAL A 28 -6.04 -5.82 4.61
CA VAL A 28 -6.80 -6.86 5.31
C VAL A 28 -6.98 -8.02 4.34
N THR A 29 -6.72 -9.23 4.81
CA THR A 29 -6.87 -10.45 4.03
C THR A 29 -7.53 -11.53 4.86
N GLU A 30 -8.00 -12.59 4.20
CA GLU A 30 -8.42 -13.80 4.90
C GLU A 30 -7.23 -14.43 5.65
N GLU A 31 -7.54 -15.17 6.72
CA GLU A 31 -6.55 -15.77 7.63
C GLU A 31 -5.57 -16.75 6.94
N HIS A 32 -6.01 -17.42 5.88
CA HIS A 32 -5.19 -18.38 5.13
C HIS A 32 -4.17 -17.73 4.20
N TYR A 33 -4.23 -16.40 4.02
CA TYR A 33 -3.30 -15.69 3.15
C TYR A 33 -1.90 -15.68 3.76
N THR A 34 -0.92 -15.93 2.91
CA THR A 34 0.51 -15.89 3.26
C THR A 34 1.13 -14.54 2.89
N PRO A 35 2.28 -14.18 3.47
CA PRO A 35 2.99 -12.95 3.09
C PRO A 35 3.30 -12.85 1.59
N VAL A 36 3.47 -13.98 0.89
CA VAL A 36 3.75 -14.03 -0.55
C VAL A 36 2.53 -13.58 -1.36
N VAL A 37 1.33 -14.04 -0.99
CA VAL A 37 0.08 -13.61 -1.64
C VAL A 37 -0.16 -12.11 -1.40
N VAL A 38 0.09 -11.64 -0.18
CA VAL A 38 -0.03 -10.22 0.17
C VAL A 38 0.97 -9.37 -0.61
N MET A 39 2.21 -9.86 -0.77
CA MET A 39 3.25 -9.21 -1.58
C MET A 39 2.80 -9.06 -3.04
N ASP A 40 2.27 -10.12 -3.65
CA ASP A 40 1.78 -10.10 -5.02
C ASP A 40 0.64 -9.10 -5.21
N GLN A 41 -0.36 -9.12 -4.32
CA GLN A 41 -1.44 -8.11 -4.34
C GLN A 41 -0.92 -6.69 -4.20
N ALA A 42 0.07 -6.46 -3.33
CA ALA A 42 0.62 -5.13 -3.10
C ALA A 42 1.51 -4.65 -4.26
N ALA A 43 2.20 -5.56 -4.95
CA ALA A 43 3.01 -5.24 -6.14
C ALA A 43 2.13 -4.75 -7.31
N ASN A 44 0.89 -5.23 -7.40
CA ASN A 44 -0.07 -4.86 -8.44
C ASN A 44 -0.87 -3.58 -8.12
N MET A 45 -0.56 -2.86 -7.04
CA MET A 45 -1.27 -1.62 -6.71
C MET A 45 -0.94 -0.47 -7.67
N PRO A 46 -1.90 0.43 -7.96
CA PRO A 46 -1.68 1.57 -8.84
C PRO A 46 -0.49 2.44 -8.39
N GLY A 47 0.39 2.76 -9.35
CA GLY A 47 1.54 3.65 -9.14
C GLY A 47 2.76 3.02 -8.47
N VAL A 48 2.66 1.77 -8.01
CA VAL A 48 3.79 1.01 -7.45
C VAL A 48 4.77 0.66 -8.57
N LYS A 49 6.08 0.81 -8.31
CA LYS A 49 7.10 0.43 -9.29
C LYS A 49 7.20 -1.09 -9.44
N HIS A 50 7.80 -1.53 -10.55
CA HIS A 50 8.32 -2.89 -10.65
C HIS A 50 9.29 -3.17 -9.48
N ASN A 51 9.14 -4.34 -8.82
CA ASN A 51 9.82 -4.67 -7.56
C ASN A 51 9.63 -3.60 -6.47
N GLY A 52 8.47 -2.96 -6.44
CA GLY A 52 8.17 -1.84 -5.56
C GLY A 52 7.87 -2.23 -4.11
N VAL A 53 7.63 -3.51 -3.81
CA VAL A 53 7.40 -3.97 -2.44
C VAL A 53 8.73 -4.02 -1.68
N VAL A 54 8.82 -3.26 -0.59
CA VAL A 54 10.01 -3.18 0.28
C VAL A 54 9.89 -4.15 1.45
N SER A 55 8.72 -4.22 2.07
CA SER A 55 8.46 -5.12 3.17
C SER A 55 6.98 -5.46 3.29
N VAL A 56 6.69 -6.66 3.78
CA VAL A 56 5.35 -7.14 4.14
C VAL A 56 5.45 -7.66 5.57
N LYS A 57 4.62 -7.14 6.46
CA LYS A 57 4.59 -7.56 7.87
C LYS A 57 3.16 -7.72 8.34
N GLU A 58 2.86 -8.87 8.95
CA GLU A 58 1.61 -9.07 9.69
C GLU A 58 1.64 -8.20 10.96
N ILE A 59 0.54 -7.52 11.23
CA ILE A 59 0.40 -6.57 12.34
C ILE A 59 -0.91 -6.84 13.09
N GLU A 60 -1.03 -6.24 14.26
CA GLU A 60 -2.27 -6.33 15.03
C GLU A 60 -3.36 -5.41 14.44
N ARG A 61 -4.61 -5.71 14.80
CA ARG A 61 -5.77 -4.92 14.38
C ARG A 61 -5.65 -3.44 14.80
N VAL A 62 -5.09 -3.18 15.98
CA VAL A 62 -4.93 -1.80 16.49
C VAL A 62 -3.98 -0.99 15.61
N ASP A 63 -2.82 -1.56 15.27
CA ASP A 63 -1.83 -0.95 14.36
C ASP A 63 -2.41 -0.73 12.96
N PHE A 64 -3.26 -1.65 12.51
CA PHE A 64 -3.94 -1.52 11.22
C PHE A 64 -4.90 -0.35 11.19
N LEU A 65 -5.72 -0.16 12.23
CA LEU A 65 -6.68 0.92 12.30
C LEU A 65 -6.00 2.29 12.34
N GLU A 66 -4.97 2.42 13.19
CA GLU A 66 -4.16 3.64 13.24
C GLU A 66 -3.44 3.88 11.90
N GLY A 67 -2.80 2.84 11.37
CA GLY A 67 -2.12 2.88 10.09
C GLY A 67 -3.02 3.28 8.93
N LYS A 68 -4.26 2.80 8.91
CA LYS A 68 -5.25 3.17 7.90
C LYS A 68 -5.62 4.64 7.95
N ARG A 69 -5.75 5.22 9.15
CA ARG A 69 -5.97 6.65 9.32
C ARG A 69 -4.79 7.45 8.75
N LEU A 70 -3.56 7.07 9.09
CA LEU A 70 -2.34 7.71 8.57
C LEU A 70 -2.19 7.54 7.04
N GLU A 71 -2.58 6.39 6.48
CA GLU A 71 -2.59 6.15 5.03
C GLU A 71 -3.57 7.10 4.32
N GLN A 72 -4.74 7.36 4.90
CA GLN A 72 -5.75 8.28 4.34
C GLN A 72 -5.29 9.74 4.38
N GLU A 73 -4.55 10.12 5.44
CA GLU A 73 -3.98 11.45 5.62
C GLU A 73 -2.66 11.64 4.83
N ASN A 74 -2.15 10.60 4.19
CA ASN A 74 -0.90 10.68 3.44
C ASN A 74 -1.04 11.55 2.18
N PHE A 75 -0.41 12.71 2.20
CA PHE A 75 -0.47 13.71 1.14
C PHE A 75 -0.05 13.19 -0.25
N PHE A 76 0.96 12.31 -0.30
CA PHE A 76 1.41 11.72 -1.57
C PHE A 76 0.30 10.81 -2.15
N LEU A 77 -0.29 9.94 -1.35
CA LEU A 77 -1.37 9.06 -1.79
C LEU A 77 -2.63 9.84 -2.18
N GLN A 78 -2.96 10.92 -1.47
CA GLN A 78 -4.07 11.81 -1.82
C GLN A 78 -3.88 12.44 -3.20
N LYS A 79 -2.70 13.02 -3.44
CA LYS A 79 -2.36 13.57 -4.77
C LYS A 79 -2.43 12.51 -5.85
N MET A 80 -1.85 11.34 -5.60
CA MET A 80 -1.87 10.23 -6.56
C MET A 80 -3.30 9.82 -6.92
N LYS A 81 -4.21 9.70 -5.93
CA LYS A 81 -5.62 9.38 -6.19
C LYS A 81 -6.32 10.44 -7.04
N ALA A 82 -6.09 11.72 -6.76
CA ALA A 82 -6.68 12.82 -7.53
C ALA A 82 -6.27 12.80 -9.01
N PHE A 83 -5.00 12.48 -9.32
CA PHE A 83 -4.55 12.35 -10.70
C PHE A 83 -5.18 11.16 -11.45
N HIS A 84 -5.52 10.08 -10.75
CA HIS A 84 -6.17 8.93 -11.36
C HIS A 84 -7.69 9.13 -11.55
N SER A 85 -8.37 9.94 -10.74
CA SER A 85 -9.80 10.24 -10.92
C SER A 85 -10.07 11.10 -12.16
N ASP A 86 -9.16 12.00 -12.52
CA ASP A 86 -9.30 12.91 -13.66
C ASP A 86 -9.12 12.23 -15.03
N GLN A 87 -8.64 10.97 -15.08
CA GLN A 87 -8.47 10.21 -16.32
C GLN A 87 -9.70 9.38 -16.72
N THR A 88 -10.78 9.46 -15.93
CA THR A 88 -12.04 8.74 -16.15
C THR A 88 -13.24 9.66 -16.41
N ALA A 89 -13.00 10.95 -16.66
CA ALA A 89 -14.03 11.94 -17.00
C ALA A 89 -14.08 12.21 -18.52
#